data_AF-A0A7R9UZG7-F1
#
_entry.id   AF-A0A7R9UZG7-F1
#
_cell.length_a   1.000
_cell.length_b   1.000
_cell.length_c   1.000
_cell.angle_alpha   90.00
_cell.angle_beta   90.00
_cell.angle_gamma   90.00
#
_symmetry.space_group_name_H-M   'P 1'
#
loop_
_entity.id
_entity.type
_entity.pdbx_description
1 polymer ?
#
loop_
_entity_poly.entity_id
_entity_poly.type
_entity_poly.pdbx_seq_one_letter_code
_entity_poly.pdbx_strand_id
1 'polypeptide(L)'
;MVEAAGFGALSVLLETPVDALRTRRAEVHEAMLEWRNPELLFRYYEDNLGDEEMRPVVIRWLRAIFGASAESLRDIRRRDPANVRHLSAIPADVLARWYDKENCPGTASIRTLFMVGEDAGSCLRVIGTLKNKFNRALMGYCLQSHVRLLVVFDSVKRVLARSLIRLLLRSDTLEPVVYCDALFVSASSTSAASSEQLIAQIQAQAEALAAHMRIAVV
;
A
#
# COMPACT_ATOMS: atom_id res chain seq x y z
N MET A 1 12.03 9.89 -29.73
CA MET A 1 13.00 8.84 -29.37
C MET A 1 12.93 8.44 -27.90
N VAL A 2 12.92 9.38 -26.95
CA VAL A 2 12.87 9.08 -25.50
C VAL A 2 11.65 8.24 -25.09
N GLU A 3 10.48 8.53 -25.65
CA GLU A 3 9.25 7.79 -25.35
C GLU A 3 9.24 6.35 -25.88
N ALA A 4 9.79 6.13 -27.07
CA ALA A 4 9.93 4.79 -27.64
C ALA A 4 10.88 3.91 -26.81
N ALA A 5 11.94 4.50 -26.25
CA ALA A 5 12.84 3.83 -25.32
C ALA A 5 12.15 3.52 -23.97
N GLY A 6 11.32 4.44 -23.47
CA GLY A 6 10.56 4.25 -22.22
C GLY A 6 9.59 3.06 -22.28
N PHE A 7 8.79 2.95 -23.34
CA PHE A 7 7.89 1.80 -23.54
C PHE A 7 8.65 0.48 -23.79
N GLY A 8 9.83 0.55 -24.42
CA GLY A 8 10.71 -0.61 -24.59
C GLY A 8 11.21 -1.16 -23.25
N ALA A 9 11.72 -0.29 -22.38
CA ALA A 9 12.17 -0.68 -21.04
C ALA A 9 11.03 -1.22 -20.18
N LEU A 10 9.87 -0.55 -20.20
CA LEU A 10 8.68 -0.98 -19.46
C LEU A 10 8.15 -2.33 -19.96
N SER A 11 8.22 -2.60 -21.27
CA SER A 11 7.85 -3.88 -21.87
C SER A 11 8.69 -5.03 -21.35
N VAL A 12 10.01 -4.85 -21.26
CA VAL A 12 10.92 -5.85 -20.70
C VAL A 12 10.62 -6.09 -19.23
N LEU A 13 10.45 -5.02 -18.46
CA LEU A 13 10.21 -5.09 -17.01
C LEU A 13 8.88 -5.76 -16.67
N LEU A 14 7.81 -5.40 -17.38
CA LEU A 14 6.49 -5.95 -17.17
C LEU A 14 6.28 -7.26 -17.91
N GLU A 15 7.26 -7.75 -18.68
CA GLU A 15 7.14 -8.86 -19.63
C GLU A 15 5.83 -8.78 -20.43
N THR A 16 5.50 -7.58 -20.93
CA THR A 16 4.29 -7.28 -21.69
C THR A 16 4.70 -6.71 -23.04
N PRO A 17 4.11 -7.14 -24.18
CA PRO A 17 4.49 -6.61 -25.49
C PRO A 17 4.41 -5.08 -25.57
N VAL A 18 5.42 -4.45 -26.18
CA VAL A 18 5.52 -2.98 -26.34
C VAL A 18 4.23 -2.39 -26.91
N ASP A 19 3.67 -3.02 -27.95
CA ASP A 19 2.47 -2.49 -28.61
C ASP A 19 1.23 -2.54 -27.71
N ALA A 20 1.11 -3.55 -26.85
CA ALA A 20 0.03 -3.60 -25.85
C ALA A 20 0.15 -2.42 -24.87
N LEU A 21 1.35 -2.09 -24.40
CA LEU A 21 1.57 -0.92 -23.54
C LEU A 21 1.29 0.40 -24.27
N ARG A 22 1.67 0.51 -25.55
CA ARG A 22 1.41 1.71 -26.36
C ARG A 22 -0.08 1.97 -26.55
N THR A 23 -0.90 0.93 -26.71
CA THR A 23 -2.36 1.11 -26.80
C THR A 23 -2.96 1.67 -25.51
N ARG A 24 -2.28 1.53 -24.37
CA ARG A 24 -2.69 2.02 -23.05
C ARG A 24 -1.81 3.18 -22.57
N ARG A 25 -1.21 3.93 -23.51
CA ARG A 25 -0.30 5.05 -23.22
C ARG A 25 -0.86 6.04 -22.20
N ALA A 26 -2.12 6.45 -22.35
CA ALA A 26 -2.74 7.41 -21.43
C ALA A 26 -2.75 6.89 -19.99
N GLU A 27 -3.14 5.63 -19.79
CA GLU A 27 -3.16 4.97 -18.48
C GLU A 27 -1.76 4.82 -17.88
N VAL A 28 -0.76 4.46 -18.70
CA VAL A 28 0.64 4.37 -18.25
C VAL A 28 1.16 5.75 -17.81
N HIS A 29 0.86 6.80 -18.57
CA HIS A 29 1.25 8.17 -18.21
C HIS A 29 0.54 8.66 -16.95
N GLU A 30 -0.77 8.46 -16.86
CA GLU A 30 -1.56 8.80 -15.67
C GLU A 30 -1.02 8.07 -14.45
N ALA A 31 -0.81 6.75 -14.56
CA ALA A 31 -0.23 5.95 -13.49
C ALA A 31 1.12 6.50 -13.05
N MET A 32 2.02 6.95 -13.95
CA MET A 32 3.30 7.57 -13.56
C MET A 32 3.13 8.92 -12.86
N LEU A 33 2.23 9.77 -13.34
CA LEU A 33 1.97 11.10 -12.79
C LEU A 33 1.28 11.05 -11.43
N GLU A 34 0.58 9.97 -11.13
CA GLU A 34 -0.03 9.76 -9.83
C GLU A 34 1.01 9.60 -8.73
N TRP A 35 2.24 9.15 -8.99
CA TRP A 35 3.25 8.95 -7.94
C TRP A 35 4.07 10.20 -7.69
N ARG A 36 4.36 10.46 -6.40
CA ARG A 36 5.30 11.53 -6.02
C ARG A 36 6.73 11.18 -6.47
N ASN A 37 7.08 9.89 -6.37
CA ASN A 37 8.38 9.36 -6.79
C ASN A 37 8.18 8.03 -7.54
N PRO A 38 7.84 8.06 -8.84
CA PRO A 38 7.60 6.83 -9.62
C PRO A 38 8.85 5.95 -9.73
N GLU A 39 10.06 6.50 -9.58
CA GLU A 39 11.30 5.71 -9.59
C GLU A 39 11.34 4.63 -8.52
N LEU A 40 10.64 4.81 -7.39
CA LEU A 40 10.60 3.82 -6.32
C LEU A 40 9.91 2.52 -6.73
N LEU A 41 8.97 2.56 -7.66
CA LEU A 41 8.36 1.35 -8.22
C LEU A 41 9.42 0.48 -8.90
N PHE A 42 10.29 1.11 -9.69
CA PHE A 42 11.34 0.44 -10.44
C PHE A 42 12.48 -0.03 -9.54
N ARG A 43 12.92 0.80 -8.59
CA ARG A 43 13.92 0.39 -7.60
C ARG A 43 13.43 -0.78 -6.76
N TYR A 44 12.16 -0.79 -6.38
CA TYR A 44 11.59 -1.93 -5.66
C TYR A 44 11.60 -3.21 -6.49
N TYR A 45 11.32 -3.11 -7.79
CA TYR A 45 11.48 -4.25 -8.70
C TYR A 45 12.94 -4.72 -8.78
N GLU A 46 13.90 -3.81 -8.95
CA GLU A 46 15.33 -4.13 -9.02
C GLU A 46 15.84 -4.80 -7.73
N ASP A 47 15.44 -4.29 -6.56
CA ASP A 47 15.77 -4.86 -5.25
C ASP A 47 15.30 -6.32 -5.10
N ASN A 48 14.20 -6.69 -5.78
CA ASN A 48 13.58 -8.01 -5.73
C ASN A 48 13.85 -8.86 -7.00
N LEU A 49 14.67 -8.39 -7.95
CA LEU A 49 14.88 -9.09 -9.22
C LEU A 49 15.46 -10.51 -9.05
N GLY A 50 16.33 -10.68 -8.06
CA GLY A 50 16.95 -11.96 -7.73
C GLY A 50 16.13 -12.85 -6.78
N ASP A 51 14.90 -12.45 -6.46
CA ASP A 51 14.00 -13.19 -5.58
C ASP A 51 12.91 -13.88 -6.40
N GLU A 52 13.04 -15.19 -6.59
CA GLU A 52 12.16 -15.96 -7.47
C GLU A 52 10.70 -16.00 -6.97
N GLU A 53 10.47 -15.83 -5.67
CA GLU A 53 9.12 -15.80 -5.08
C GLU A 53 8.50 -14.40 -5.17
N MET A 54 9.28 -13.36 -4.87
CA MET A 54 8.77 -11.99 -4.88
C MET A 54 8.66 -11.41 -6.29
N ARG A 55 9.59 -11.71 -7.20
CA ARG A 55 9.62 -11.13 -8.55
C ARG A 55 8.28 -11.28 -9.29
N PRO A 56 7.65 -12.47 -9.37
CA PRO A 56 6.34 -12.61 -10.02
C PRO A 56 5.24 -11.77 -9.35
N VAL A 57 5.29 -11.63 -8.03
CA VAL A 57 4.33 -10.82 -7.26
C VAL A 57 4.48 -9.33 -7.59
N VAL A 58 5.73 -8.83 -7.64
CA VAL A 58 6.02 -7.44 -8.01
C VAL A 58 5.61 -7.18 -9.47
N ILE A 59 5.94 -8.07 -10.41
CA ILE A 59 5.53 -7.91 -11.82
C ILE A 59 4.00 -7.89 -11.95
N ARG A 60 3.28 -8.81 -11.29
CA ARG A 60 1.81 -8.83 -11.28
C ARG A 60 1.24 -7.51 -10.76
N TRP A 61 1.79 -6.99 -9.67
CA TRP A 61 1.36 -5.73 -9.08
C TRP A 61 1.65 -4.52 -9.98
N LEU A 62 2.85 -4.43 -10.56
CA LEU A 62 3.22 -3.36 -11.49
C LEU A 62 2.38 -3.39 -12.77
N ARG A 63 2.09 -4.59 -13.30
CA ARG A 63 1.17 -4.74 -14.43
C ARG A 63 -0.20 -4.16 -14.08
N ALA A 64 -0.72 -4.41 -12.89
CA ALA A 64 -2.00 -3.85 -12.47
C ALA A 64 -1.96 -2.32 -12.28
N ILE A 65 -0.83 -1.74 -11.84
CA ILE A 65 -0.65 -0.28 -11.77
C ILE A 65 -0.69 0.34 -13.17
N PHE A 66 0.08 -0.21 -14.10
CA PHE A 66 0.25 0.38 -15.42
C PHE A 66 -0.86 0.03 -16.41
N GLY A 67 -1.90 -0.67 -15.97
CA GLY A 67 -2.89 -1.22 -16.90
C GLY A 67 -2.19 -2.12 -17.92
N ALA A 68 -1.31 -3.01 -17.51
CA ALA A 68 -0.71 -4.03 -18.37
C ALA A 68 -1.29 -5.43 -18.07
N SER A 69 -2.30 -5.52 -17.21
CA SER A 69 -3.05 -6.73 -16.90
C SER A 69 -4.57 -6.51 -17.04
N ALA A 70 -5.29 -7.62 -17.20
CA ALA A 70 -6.76 -7.66 -17.07
C ALA A 70 -7.20 -7.59 -15.60
N GLU A 71 -6.35 -8.06 -14.69
CA GLU A 71 -6.57 -7.98 -13.25
C GLU A 71 -6.25 -6.56 -12.74
N SER A 72 -7.20 -5.93 -12.05
CA SER A 72 -6.98 -4.64 -11.39
C SER A 72 -6.33 -4.80 -10.03
N LEU A 73 -5.77 -3.71 -9.50
CA LEU A 73 -5.26 -3.69 -8.13
C LEU A 73 -6.33 -4.05 -7.07
N ARG A 74 -7.59 -3.71 -7.32
CA ARG A 74 -8.71 -4.09 -6.46
C ARG A 74 -8.97 -5.59 -6.52
N ASP A 75 -8.86 -6.20 -7.70
CA ASP A 75 -9.02 -7.64 -7.88
C ASP A 75 -7.92 -8.38 -7.13
N ILE A 76 -6.66 -7.98 -7.27
CA ILE A 76 -5.56 -8.59 -6.52
C ILE A 76 -5.84 -8.55 -5.01
N ARG A 77 -6.29 -7.40 -4.50
CA ARG A 77 -6.57 -7.25 -3.06
C ARG A 77 -7.75 -8.07 -2.57
N ARG A 78 -8.78 -8.31 -3.38
CA ARG A 78 -10.05 -8.90 -2.92
C ARG A 78 -10.27 -10.34 -3.37
N ARG A 79 -9.73 -10.72 -4.51
CA ARG A 79 -9.97 -12.01 -5.18
C ARG A 79 -8.78 -12.97 -5.11
N ASP A 80 -7.62 -12.48 -4.69
CA ASP A 80 -6.50 -13.37 -4.44
C ASP A 80 -6.87 -14.43 -3.38
N PRO A 81 -6.59 -15.72 -3.61
CA PRO A 81 -7.01 -16.80 -2.72
C PRO A 81 -6.58 -16.61 -1.26
N ALA A 82 -5.41 -16.01 -1.01
CA ALA A 82 -4.96 -15.74 0.35
C ALA A 82 -5.85 -14.71 1.05
N ASN A 83 -6.29 -13.67 0.33
CA ASN A 83 -7.23 -12.68 0.85
C ASN A 83 -8.62 -13.28 1.01
N VAL A 84 -9.14 -14.01 0.02
CA VAL A 84 -10.48 -14.60 0.06
C VAL A 84 -10.65 -15.49 1.29
N ARG A 85 -9.67 -16.35 1.61
CA ARG A 85 -9.71 -17.21 2.79
C ARG A 85 -9.86 -16.43 4.10
N HIS A 86 -9.14 -15.32 4.24
CA HIS A 86 -9.24 -14.45 5.43
C HIS A 86 -10.60 -13.75 5.47
N LEU A 87 -10.98 -13.11 4.36
CA LEU A 87 -12.20 -12.31 4.28
C LEU A 87 -13.47 -13.15 4.45
N SER A 88 -13.49 -14.39 3.95
CA SER A 88 -14.66 -15.26 4.07
C SER A 88 -15.01 -15.62 5.51
N ALA A 89 -14.06 -15.47 6.44
CA ALA A 89 -14.27 -15.71 7.86
C ALA A 89 -14.73 -14.45 8.63
N ILE A 90 -14.70 -13.26 8.00
CA ILE A 90 -15.16 -12.01 8.60
C ILE A 90 -16.66 -11.82 8.31
N PRO A 91 -17.48 -11.41 9.29
CA PRO A 91 -18.89 -11.08 9.06
C PRO A 91 -19.11 -10.04 7.95
N ALA A 92 -20.12 -10.26 7.11
CA ALA A 92 -20.37 -9.44 5.92
C ALA A 92 -20.67 -7.97 6.25
N ASP A 93 -21.32 -7.69 7.37
CA ASP A 93 -21.62 -6.33 7.82
C ASP A 93 -20.35 -5.58 8.26
N VAL A 94 -19.40 -6.27 8.87
CA VAL A 94 -18.07 -5.73 9.23
C VAL A 94 -17.28 -5.42 7.96
N LEU A 95 -17.28 -6.32 6.98
CA LEU A 95 -16.64 -6.08 5.69
C LEU A 95 -17.27 -4.90 4.92
N ALA A 96 -18.60 -4.76 4.98
CA ALA A 96 -19.30 -3.63 4.36
C ALA A 96 -18.81 -2.31 4.94
N ARG A 97 -18.67 -2.21 6.28
CA ARG A 97 -18.10 -1.04 6.95
C ARG A 97 -16.63 -0.84 6.60
N TRP A 98 -15.82 -1.90 6.59
CA TRP A 98 -14.40 -1.83 6.25
C TRP A 98 -14.14 -1.38 4.81
N TYR A 99 -15.04 -1.70 3.88
CA TYR A 99 -14.92 -1.33 2.46
C TYR A 99 -15.70 -0.09 2.06
N ASP A 100 -16.35 0.56 3.01
CA ASP A 100 -16.90 1.90 2.82
C ASP A 100 -15.75 2.85 2.44
N LYS A 101 -15.78 3.34 1.21
CA LYS A 101 -14.74 4.20 0.65
C LYS A 101 -14.84 5.64 1.14
N GLU A 102 -16.04 6.06 1.52
CA GLU A 102 -16.33 7.45 1.85
C GLU A 102 -16.18 7.68 3.35
N ASN A 103 -16.63 6.72 4.17
CA ASN A 103 -16.76 6.93 5.61
C ASN A 103 -15.76 6.15 6.46
N CYS A 104 -15.19 5.05 5.97
CA CYS A 104 -14.27 4.27 6.80
C CYS A 104 -12.93 5.01 6.97
N PRO A 105 -12.50 5.31 8.21
CA PRO A 105 -11.25 6.03 8.46
C PRO A 105 -10.01 5.28 7.98
N GLY A 106 -8.93 6.04 7.79
CA GLY A 106 -7.71 5.58 7.16
C GLY A 106 -7.87 5.33 5.66
N THR A 107 -6.76 5.04 4.99
CA THR A 107 -6.72 4.83 3.55
C THR A 107 -6.30 3.42 3.17
N ALA A 108 -7.00 2.85 2.18
CA ALA A 108 -6.62 1.63 1.49
C ALA A 108 -5.93 1.92 0.14
N SER A 109 -5.56 3.19 -0.12
CA SER A 109 -4.85 3.57 -1.33
C SER A 109 -3.51 2.86 -1.38
N ILE A 110 -3.32 2.05 -2.43
CA ILE A 110 -2.11 1.26 -2.62
C ILE A 110 -0.89 2.15 -2.78
N ARG A 111 -1.07 3.30 -3.44
CA ARG A 111 -0.05 4.33 -3.52
C ARG A 111 0.39 4.76 -2.12
N THR A 112 -0.55 5.16 -1.27
CA THR A 112 -0.21 5.57 0.10
C THR A 112 0.41 4.42 0.91
N LEU A 113 -0.12 3.20 0.78
CA LEU A 113 0.43 2.03 1.46
C LEU A 113 1.87 1.74 1.02
N PHE A 114 2.18 1.92 -0.26
CA PHE A 114 3.54 1.74 -0.77
C PHE A 114 4.46 2.91 -0.37
N MET A 115 3.92 4.13 -0.23
CA MET A 115 4.70 5.31 0.17
C MET A 115 5.32 5.20 1.57
N VAL A 116 4.86 4.25 2.38
CA VAL A 116 5.55 3.81 3.61
C VAL A 116 7.01 3.41 3.37
N GLY A 117 7.34 2.94 2.17
CA GLY A 117 8.69 2.59 1.75
C GLY A 117 9.55 3.79 1.35
N GLU A 118 9.01 5.00 1.20
CA GLU A 118 9.81 6.19 0.89
C GLU A 118 10.47 6.79 2.14
N ASP A 119 9.90 6.57 3.34
CA ASP A 119 10.26 7.30 4.55
C ASP A 119 11.62 6.87 5.14
N ALA A 120 12.46 7.87 5.44
CA ALA A 120 13.71 7.69 6.18
C ALA A 120 13.40 7.24 7.62
N GLY A 121 13.93 6.07 8.02
CA GLY A 121 13.68 5.48 9.35
C GLY A 121 12.65 4.35 9.36
N SER A 122 11.96 4.10 8.24
CA SER A 122 11.16 2.88 8.06
C SER A 122 12.07 1.67 7.83
N CYS A 123 11.88 0.57 8.55
CA CYS A 123 12.52 -0.70 8.20
C CYS A 123 12.08 -1.23 6.83
N LEU A 124 10.97 -0.71 6.30
CA LEU A 124 10.42 -1.01 4.98
C LEU A 124 10.95 -0.08 3.89
N ARG A 125 11.96 0.74 4.19
CA ARG A 125 12.49 1.70 3.24
C ARG A 125 13.09 0.99 2.02
N VAL A 126 12.77 1.51 0.84
CA VAL A 126 13.36 1.15 -0.46
C VAL A 126 14.69 1.91 -0.58
N ILE A 127 15.82 1.25 -0.30
CA ILE A 127 17.16 1.85 -0.34
C ILE A 127 17.98 1.11 -1.40
N GLY A 128 18.42 1.82 -2.44
CA GLY A 128 19.15 1.23 -3.57
C GLY A 128 20.57 0.73 -3.30
N THR A 129 20.97 0.53 -2.03
CA THR A 129 22.33 0.09 -1.67
C THR A 129 22.37 -1.20 -0.86
N LEU A 130 21.25 -1.71 -0.37
CA LEU A 130 21.19 -2.97 0.39
C LEU A 130 19.88 -3.69 0.06
N LYS A 131 19.96 -4.95 -0.39
CA LYS A 131 18.81 -5.86 -0.55
C LYS A 131 18.08 -6.01 0.79
N ASN A 132 17.19 -5.07 1.08
CA ASN A 132 16.54 -4.97 2.37
C ASN A 132 15.45 -6.04 2.47
N LYS A 133 15.78 -7.17 3.11
CA LYS A 133 14.84 -8.29 3.34
C LYS A 133 13.51 -7.87 3.99
N PHE A 134 13.50 -6.76 4.73
CA PHE A 134 12.30 -6.25 5.41
C PHE A 134 11.35 -5.52 4.45
N ASN A 135 11.84 -5.02 3.31
CA ASN A 135 11.03 -4.37 2.29
C ASN A 135 10.03 -5.35 1.61
N ARG A 136 10.23 -6.65 1.76
CA ARG A 136 9.26 -7.68 1.33
C ARG A 136 7.88 -7.50 1.97
N ALA A 137 7.83 -7.03 3.22
CA ALA A 137 6.57 -6.81 3.92
C ALA A 137 5.73 -5.67 3.31
N LEU A 138 6.36 -4.74 2.58
CA LEU A 138 5.66 -3.64 1.91
C LEU A 138 4.63 -4.16 0.91
N MET A 139 4.98 -5.19 0.15
CA MET A 139 4.05 -5.81 -0.80
C MET A 139 2.88 -6.47 -0.08
N GLY A 140 3.11 -7.06 1.10
CA GLY A 140 2.03 -7.54 1.96
C GLY A 140 0.97 -6.46 2.21
N TYR A 141 1.39 -5.23 2.51
CA TYR A 141 0.45 -4.13 2.78
C TYR A 141 -0.31 -3.71 1.51
N CYS A 142 0.38 -3.67 0.38
CA CYS A 142 -0.19 -3.32 -0.92
C CYS A 142 -1.18 -4.36 -1.46
N LEU A 143 -1.02 -5.64 -1.11
CA LEU A 143 -1.86 -6.71 -1.64
C LEU A 143 -2.93 -7.20 -0.68
N GLN A 144 -2.82 -6.94 0.62
CA GLN A 144 -3.82 -7.39 1.60
C GLN A 144 -5.00 -6.42 1.71
N SER A 145 -6.20 -6.82 1.30
CA SER A 145 -7.40 -5.94 1.38
C SER A 145 -7.88 -5.65 2.80
N HIS A 146 -7.46 -6.43 3.78
CA HIS A 146 -7.75 -6.23 5.19
C HIS A 146 -6.76 -5.26 5.86
N VAL A 147 -5.88 -4.61 5.09
CA VAL A 147 -4.91 -3.62 5.57
C VAL A 147 -5.30 -2.21 5.11
N ARG A 148 -5.21 -1.24 6.02
CA ARG A 148 -5.38 0.20 5.81
C ARG A 148 -4.28 0.96 6.56
N LEU A 149 -4.14 2.26 6.29
CA LEU A 149 -3.22 3.16 6.97
C LEU A 149 -3.98 4.35 7.57
N LEU A 150 -3.87 4.58 8.88
CA LEU A 150 -4.13 5.88 9.47
C LEU A 150 -2.90 6.74 9.19
N VAL A 151 -3.09 7.92 8.63
CA VAL A 151 -1.96 8.69 8.08
C VAL A 151 -2.20 10.19 8.16
N VAL A 152 -1.12 10.93 8.42
CA VAL A 152 -1.07 12.38 8.30
C VAL A 152 -0.03 12.73 7.25
N PHE A 153 -0.39 13.64 6.34
CA PHE A 153 0.48 14.10 5.27
C PHE A 153 0.92 15.56 5.48
N ASP A 154 2.07 15.92 4.93
CA ASP A 154 2.42 17.32 4.72
C ASP A 154 1.72 17.91 3.48
N SER A 155 1.96 19.20 3.22
CA SER A 155 1.40 19.92 2.07
C SER A 155 1.84 19.36 0.71
N VAL A 156 2.94 18.61 0.65
CA VAL A 156 3.47 17.98 -0.56
C VAL A 156 3.29 16.45 -0.56
N LYS A 157 2.34 15.94 0.26
CA LYS A 157 1.93 14.54 0.35
C LYS A 157 3.00 13.57 0.86
N ARG A 158 4.02 14.04 1.59
CA ARG A 158 4.90 13.14 2.36
C ARG A 158 4.18 12.66 3.61
N VAL A 159 4.46 11.44 4.04
CA VAL A 159 3.91 10.90 5.27
C VAL A 159 4.65 11.51 6.46
N LEU A 160 3.91 12.16 7.37
CA LEU A 160 4.45 12.75 8.59
C LEU A 160 4.26 11.83 9.80
N ALA A 161 3.11 11.16 9.86
CA ALA A 161 2.83 10.15 10.86
C ALA A 161 1.90 9.09 10.29
N ARG A 162 2.02 7.87 10.80
CA ARG A 162 1.21 6.75 10.36
C ARG A 162 1.05 5.67 11.42
N SER A 163 -0.06 4.95 11.34
CA SER A 163 -0.26 3.65 11.99
C SER A 163 -0.93 2.71 10.98
N LEU A 164 -0.37 1.51 10.82
CA LEU A 164 -0.96 0.49 9.98
C LEU A 164 -2.08 -0.19 10.76
N ILE A 165 -3.22 -0.40 10.12
CA ILE A 165 -4.36 -1.05 10.76
C ILE A 165 -4.78 -2.28 9.96
N ARG A 166 -5.19 -3.32 10.67
CA ARG A 166 -5.55 -4.61 10.09
C ARG A 166 -6.86 -5.12 10.64
N LEU A 167 -7.78 -5.48 9.76
CA LEU A 167 -8.98 -6.22 10.14
C LEU A 167 -8.63 -7.70 10.26
N LEU A 168 -8.65 -8.21 11.49
CA LEU A 168 -8.21 -9.56 11.85
C LEU A 168 -9.31 -10.31 12.61
N LEU A 169 -9.11 -11.61 12.80
CA LEU A 169 -9.87 -12.41 13.75
C LEU A 169 -8.99 -12.67 14.96
N ARG A 170 -9.54 -12.52 16.16
CA ARG A 170 -8.84 -12.94 17.37
C ARG A 170 -8.61 -14.44 17.34
N SER A 171 -7.45 -14.90 17.82
CA SER A 171 -7.12 -16.32 17.84
C SER A 171 -7.92 -17.12 18.87
N ASP A 172 -8.41 -16.48 19.93
CA ASP A 172 -9.14 -17.11 21.04
C ASP A 172 -10.66 -17.15 20.82
N THR A 173 -11.25 -16.04 20.36
CA THR A 173 -12.71 -15.94 20.19
C THR A 173 -13.18 -16.02 18.74
N LEU A 174 -12.25 -15.92 17.77
CA LEU A 174 -12.58 -15.73 16.35
C LEU A 174 -13.49 -14.53 16.11
N GLU A 175 -13.49 -13.55 17.01
CA GLU A 175 -14.21 -12.30 16.81
C GLU A 175 -13.38 -11.36 15.92
N PRO A 176 -14.03 -10.60 15.03
CA PRO A 176 -13.36 -9.60 14.23
C PRO A 176 -12.87 -8.44 15.10
N VAL A 177 -11.62 -8.03 14.90
CA VAL A 177 -11.00 -6.88 15.56
C VAL A 177 -10.23 -6.06 14.55
N VAL A 178 -10.11 -4.77 14.81
CA VAL A 178 -9.12 -3.94 14.11
C VAL A 178 -7.89 -3.84 14.98
N TYR A 179 -6.78 -4.39 14.53
CA TYR A 179 -5.49 -4.22 15.19
C TYR A 179 -4.77 -2.99 14.65
N CYS A 180 -4.29 -2.13 15.54
CA CYS A 180 -3.51 -0.94 15.24
C CYS A 180 -2.03 -1.17 15.57
N ASP A 181 -1.17 -1.19 14.55
CA ASP A 181 0.28 -1.22 14.74
C ASP A 181 0.74 0.05 15.48
N ALA A 182 1.93 -0.04 16.09
CA ALA A 182 2.59 1.09 16.72
C ALA A 182 2.64 2.32 15.79
N LEU A 183 2.39 3.49 16.37
CA LEU A 183 2.49 4.76 15.68
C LEU A 183 3.94 5.03 15.29
N PHE A 184 4.13 5.41 14.03
CA PHE A 184 5.38 5.97 13.53
C PHE A 184 5.21 7.46 13.22
N VAL A 185 6.15 8.27 13.68
CA VAL A 185 6.27 9.69 13.37
C VAL A 185 7.59 9.91 12.63
N SER A 186 7.55 10.63 11.53
CA SER A 186 8.73 10.92 10.71
C SER A 186 9.74 11.77 11.47
N ALA A 187 11.03 11.43 11.37
CA ALA A 187 12.11 12.18 11.99
C ALA A 187 12.21 13.65 11.51
N SER A 188 11.55 14.00 10.39
CA SER A 188 11.50 15.37 9.89
C SER A 188 10.56 16.31 10.68
N SER A 189 9.73 15.79 11.59
CA SER A 189 8.98 16.63 12.54
C SER A 189 9.90 17.05 13.68
N THR A 190 10.55 18.20 13.53
CA THR A 190 11.72 18.62 14.32
C THR A 190 11.41 19.11 15.74
N SER A 191 10.15 19.16 16.18
CA SER A 191 9.80 19.57 17.55
C SER A 191 8.87 18.57 18.26
N ALA A 192 9.04 18.46 19.59
CA ALA A 192 8.16 17.64 20.44
C ALA A 192 6.69 18.05 20.31
N ALA A 193 6.42 19.37 20.30
CA ALA A 193 5.08 19.91 20.08
C ALA A 193 4.47 19.50 18.73
N SER A 194 5.27 19.44 17.66
CA SER A 194 4.79 18.94 16.35
C SER A 194 4.50 17.44 16.37
N SER A 195 5.26 16.66 17.14
CA SER A 195 5.06 15.21 17.27
C SER A 195 3.78 14.88 18.04
N GLU A 196 3.51 15.59 19.14
CA GLU A 196 2.26 15.47 19.91
C GLU A 196 1.02 15.78 19.06
N GLN A 197 1.07 16.83 18.24
CA GLN A 197 -0.02 17.18 17.33
C GLN A 197 -0.26 16.08 16.27
N LEU A 198 0.79 15.45 15.77
CA LEU A 198 0.68 14.34 14.81
C LEU A 198 0.11 13.08 15.48
N ILE A 199 0.54 12.77 16.71
CA ILE A 199 0.01 11.68 17.53
C ILE A 199 -1.50 11.87 17.74
N ALA A 200 -1.91 13.06 18.18
CA ALA A 200 -3.31 13.37 18.44
C ALA A 200 -4.20 13.22 17.19
N GLN A 201 -3.68 13.60 16.01
CA GLN A 201 -4.41 13.42 14.75
C GLN A 201 -4.60 11.95 14.38
N ILE A 202 -3.61 11.08 14.60
CA ILE A 202 -3.77 9.64 14.35
C ILE A 202 -4.71 9.01 15.37
N GLN A 203 -4.64 9.42 16.65
CA GLN A 203 -5.56 8.98 17.69
C GLN A 203 -7.01 9.34 17.35
N ALA A 204 -7.26 10.57 16.90
CA ALA A 204 -8.60 10.99 16.45
C ALA A 204 -9.11 10.14 15.27
N GLN A 205 -8.23 9.75 14.33
CA GLN A 205 -8.61 8.82 13.25
C GLN A 205 -8.92 7.41 13.79
N ALA A 206 -8.19 6.92 14.79
CA ALA A 206 -8.43 5.62 15.42
C ALA A 206 -9.74 5.60 16.22
N GLU A 207 -10.07 6.67 16.93
CA GLU A 207 -11.35 6.83 17.62
C GLU A 207 -12.53 6.86 16.65
N ALA A 208 -12.41 7.62 15.56
CA ALA A 208 -13.39 7.62 14.48
C ALA A 208 -13.55 6.22 13.86
N LEU A 209 -12.44 5.48 13.72
CA LEU A 209 -12.46 4.11 13.20
C LEU A 209 -13.20 3.17 14.14
N ALA A 210 -12.97 3.28 15.46
CA ALA A 210 -13.67 2.49 16.46
C ALA A 210 -15.19 2.74 16.42
N ALA A 211 -15.59 4.03 16.36
CA ALA A 211 -16.98 4.43 16.24
C ALA A 211 -17.64 3.90 14.94
N HIS A 212 -16.91 3.95 13.83
CA HIS A 212 -17.39 3.44 12.53
C HIS A 212 -17.52 1.93 12.53
N MET A 213 -16.49 1.20 12.96
CA MET A 213 -16.38 -0.25 12.77
C MET A 213 -17.29 -1.05 13.71
N ARG A 214 -17.64 -0.50 14.89
CA ARG A 214 -18.48 -1.15 15.91
C ARG A 214 -17.97 -2.52 16.35
N ILE A 215 -16.65 -2.69 16.32
CA ILE A 215 -15.90 -3.84 16.82
C ILE A 215 -14.69 -3.31 17.59
N ALA A 216 -14.03 -4.16 18.37
CA ALA A 216 -12.89 -3.72 19.15
C ALA A 216 -11.75 -3.24 18.23
N VAL A 217 -11.16 -2.09 18.61
CA VAL A 217 -9.90 -1.60 18.08
C VAL A 217 -8.84 -1.83 19.16
N VAL A 218 -7.85 -2.65 18.84
CA VAL A 218 -6.83 -3.17 19.77
C VAL A 218 -5.43 -2.76 19.37
#